data_AF-A0A6L3EZI4-F1
#
_entry.id   AF-A0A6L3EZI4-F1
#
_cell.length_a   1.000
_cell.length_b   1.000
_cell.length_c   1.000
_cell.angle_alpha   90.00
_cell.angle_beta   90.00
_cell.angle_gamma   90.00
#
_symmetry.space_group_name_H-M   'P 1'
#
loop_
_entity.id
_entity.type
_entity.pdbx_description
1 polymer ?
#
loop_
_entity_poly.entity_id
_entity_poly.type
_entity_poly.pdbx_seq_one_letter_code
_entity_poly.pdbx_strand_id
1 'polypeptide(L)'
;MKEAKKVKEKEKEQSYLRKNGKLKRAFYEEELLHLQEEFVKLQYWAKEKGLRVVIVFEGRDAAGKGGVIKRIQERTNPRVVRVV
;
A
#
# COMPACT_ATOMS: atom_id res chain seq x y z
N MET A 1 -6.94 8.46 -31.41
CA MET A 1 -6.91 8.77 -29.95
C MET A 1 -6.81 7.53 -29.04
N LYS A 2 -7.48 6.40 -29.34
CA LYS A 2 -7.41 5.17 -28.52
C LYS A 2 -6.03 4.48 -28.52
N GLU A 3 -5.34 4.46 -29.67
CA GLU A 3 -3.98 3.92 -29.82
C GLU A 3 -2.97 4.54 -28.84
N ALA A 4 -2.91 5.89 -28.82
CA ALA A 4 -1.93 6.63 -28.04
C ALA A 4 -2.12 6.48 -26.52
N LYS A 5 -3.37 6.29 -26.05
CA LYS A 5 -3.66 5.99 -24.64
C LYS A 5 -3.15 4.61 -24.25
N LYS A 6 -3.36 3.62 -25.12
CA LYS A 6 -2.95 2.22 -24.92
C LYS A 6 -1.43 2.05 -24.92
N VAL A 7 -0.72 2.84 -25.74
CA VAL A 7 0.75 2.89 -25.75
C VAL A 7 1.27 3.50 -24.44
N LYS A 8 0.72 4.63 -24.00
CA LYS A 8 1.12 5.27 -22.73
C LYS A 8 0.86 4.40 -21.50
N GLU A 9 -0.27 3.69 -21.46
CA GLU A 9 -0.55 2.73 -20.38
C GLU A 9 0.45 1.58 -20.36
N LYS A 10 0.81 1.01 -21.52
CA LYS A 10 1.82 -0.04 -21.61
C LYS A 10 3.23 0.43 -21.24
N GLU A 11 3.61 1.64 -21.63
CA GLU A 11 4.90 2.23 -21.25
C GLU A 11 4.97 2.45 -19.73
N LYS A 12 3.87 2.92 -19.14
CA LYS A 12 3.74 3.07 -17.69
C LYS A 12 3.82 1.71 -17.00
N GLU A 13 3.13 0.69 -17.52
CA GLU A 13 3.12 -0.65 -16.97
C GLU A 13 4.50 -1.34 -17.05
N GLN A 14 5.26 -1.13 -18.14
CA GLN A 14 6.64 -1.58 -18.25
C GLN A 14 7.61 -0.82 -17.31
N SER A 15 7.22 0.36 -16.81
CA SER A 15 8.04 1.15 -15.90
C SER A 15 8.13 0.49 -14.52
N TYR A 16 7.03 -0.10 -14.02
CA TYR A 16 6.98 -0.71 -12.68
C TYR A 16 6.87 -2.24 -12.65
N LEU A 17 6.55 -2.92 -13.76
CA LEU A 17 6.54 -4.39 -13.82
C LEU A 17 7.82 -4.99 -14.43
N ARG A 18 8.19 -6.17 -13.94
CA ARG A 18 9.18 -7.06 -14.57
C ARG A 18 8.52 -7.81 -15.74
N LYS A 19 9.33 -8.42 -16.61
CA LYS A 19 8.85 -9.24 -17.74
C LYS A 19 7.89 -10.37 -17.35
N ASN A 20 7.97 -10.86 -16.10
CA ASN A 20 7.10 -11.91 -15.56
C ASN A 20 5.84 -11.38 -14.86
N GLY A 21 5.49 -10.11 -15.04
CA GLY A 21 4.31 -9.48 -14.44
C GLY A 21 4.42 -9.15 -12.95
N LYS A 22 5.57 -9.44 -12.30
CA LYS A 22 5.79 -9.05 -10.90
C LYS A 22 6.29 -7.61 -10.80
N LEU A 23 5.95 -6.91 -9.72
CA LEU A 23 6.50 -5.57 -9.45
C LEU A 23 8.03 -5.58 -9.39
N LYS A 24 8.63 -4.52 -9.93
CA LYS A 24 10.04 -4.21 -9.68
C LYS A 24 10.20 -3.87 -8.20
N ARG A 25 11.27 -4.37 -7.58
CA ARG A 25 11.48 -4.21 -6.14
C ARG A 25 11.67 -2.74 -5.75
N ALA A 26 12.47 -2.01 -6.52
CA ALA A 26 12.71 -0.59 -6.30
C ALA A 26 11.41 0.23 -6.30
N PHE A 27 10.57 0.03 -7.32
CA PHE A 27 9.26 0.68 -7.39
C PHE A 27 8.36 0.31 -6.20
N TYR A 28 8.31 -0.98 -5.84
CA TYR A 28 7.53 -1.41 -4.67
C TYR A 28 8.00 -0.74 -3.38
N GLU A 29 9.31 -0.67 -3.14
CA GLU A 29 9.88 -0.07 -1.93
C GLU A 29 9.63 1.45 -1.87
N GLU A 30 9.72 2.14 -3.02
CA GLU A 30 9.42 3.57 -3.17
C GLU A 30 7.94 3.87 -2.87
N GLU A 31 7.03 3.16 -3.54
CA GLU A 31 5.58 3.36 -3.35
C GLU A 31 5.13 2.95 -1.95
N LEU A 32 5.71 1.90 -1.38
CA LEU A 32 5.41 1.50 -0.01
C LEU A 32 5.76 2.61 0.97
N LEU A 33 6.92 3.25 0.82
CA LEU A 33 7.33 4.36 1.68
C LEU A 33 6.37 5.55 1.52
N HIS A 34 6.04 5.92 0.28
CA HIS A 34 5.11 7.00 0.00
C HIS A 34 3.74 6.76 0.64
N LEU A 35 3.17 5.56 0.47
CA LEU A 35 1.87 5.20 1.05
C LEU A 35 1.91 5.14 2.57
N GLN A 36 3.03 4.70 3.17
CA GLN A 36 3.21 4.73 4.63
C GLN A 36 3.20 6.16 5.17
N GLU A 37 3.81 7.13 4.48
CA GLU A 37 3.76 8.54 4.86
C GLU A 37 2.33 9.10 4.81
N GLU A 38 1.59 8.82 3.73
CA GLU A 38 0.20 9.24 3.61
C GLU A 38 -0.70 8.57 4.66
N PHE A 39 -0.42 7.31 4.99
CA PHE A 39 -1.16 6.61 6.04
C PHE A 39 -0.94 7.24 7.43
N VAL A 40 0.28 7.71 7.72
CA VAL A 40 0.55 8.47 8.97
C VAL A 40 -0.24 9.78 9.00
N LYS A 41 -0.32 10.52 7.89
CA LYS A 41 -1.14 11.75 7.80
C LYS A 41 -2.61 11.44 8.06
N LEU A 42 -3.14 10.37 7.47
CA LEU A 42 -4.51 9.92 7.69
C LEU A 42 -4.78 9.57 9.17
N GLN A 43 -3.81 8.95 9.86
CA GLN A 43 -3.93 8.64 11.29
C GLN A 43 -4.03 9.91 12.15
N TYR A 44 -3.18 10.90 11.89
CA TYR A 44 -3.24 12.18 12.60
C TYR A 44 -4.59 12.86 12.38
N TRP A 45 -5.06 12.90 11.13
CA TRP A 45 -6.37 13.45 10.80
C TRP A 45 -7.51 12.71 11.50
N ALA A 46 -7.51 11.37 11.47
CA ALA A 46 -8.55 10.57 12.12
C ALA A 46 -8.57 10.80 13.64
N LYS A 47 -7.39 10.93 14.26
CA LYS A 47 -7.23 11.27 15.68
C LYS A 47 -7.78 12.66 16.00
N GLU A 48 -7.44 13.67 15.20
CA GLU A 48 -7.94 15.05 15.37
C GLU A 48 -9.47 15.12 15.25
N LYS A 49 -10.04 14.30 14.36
CA LYS A 49 -11.50 14.19 14.19
C LYS A 49 -12.19 13.28 15.21
N GLY A 50 -11.45 12.65 16.12
CA GLY A 50 -12.00 11.71 17.10
C GLY A 50 -12.62 10.45 16.49
N LEU A 51 -12.21 10.07 15.27
CA LEU A 51 -12.73 8.93 14.55
C LEU A 51 -12.11 7.62 15.05
N ARG A 52 -12.89 6.55 15.00
CA ARG A 52 -12.44 5.18 15.30
C ARG A 52 -12.55 4.34 14.03
N VAL A 53 -11.45 3.71 13.64
CA VAL A 53 -11.33 2.92 12.40
C VAL A 53 -10.96 1.49 12.74
N VAL A 54 -11.65 0.53 12.13
CA VAL A 54 -11.34 -0.91 12.22
C VAL A 54 -11.07 -1.42 10.81
N ILE A 55 -9.97 -2.18 10.66
CA ILE A 55 -9.57 -2.78 9.39
C ILE A 55 -9.52 -4.29 9.61
N VAL A 56 -10.29 -5.05 8.83
CA VAL A 56 -10.36 -6.52 8.91
C VAL A 56 -9.66 -7.11 7.69
N PHE A 57 -8.75 -8.06 7.93
CA PHE A 57 -8.02 -8.78 6.87
C PHE A 57 -8.48 -10.22 6.80
N GLU A 58 -9.22 -10.56 5.75
CA GLU A 58 -9.72 -11.91 5.47
C GLU A 58 -8.93 -12.62 4.37
N GLY A 59 -8.97 -13.95 4.36
CA GLY A 59 -8.34 -14.76 3.29
C GLY A 59 -7.90 -16.14 3.77
N ARG A 60 -7.47 -16.99 2.82
CA ARG A 60 -6.96 -18.33 3.14
C ARG A 60 -5.64 -18.28 3.92
N ASP A 61 -5.25 -19.43 4.47
CA ASP A 61 -3.92 -19.60 5.05
C ASP A 61 -2.84 -19.37 3.98
N ALA A 62 -1.71 -18.80 4.41
CA ALA A 62 -0.60 -18.39 3.55
C ALA A 62 -0.94 -17.36 2.43
N ALA A 63 -2.12 -16.73 2.44
CA ALA A 63 -2.48 -15.69 1.46
C ALA A 63 -1.69 -14.38 1.58
N GLY A 64 -0.84 -14.24 2.62
CA GLY A 64 0.01 -13.06 2.82
C GLY A 64 -0.56 -11.98 3.74
N LYS A 65 -1.66 -12.25 4.45
CA LYS A 65 -2.33 -11.29 5.38
C LYS A 65 -1.36 -10.66 6.39
N GLY A 66 -0.55 -11.50 7.06
CA GLY A 66 0.44 -11.01 8.04
C GLY A 66 1.52 -10.11 7.43
N GLY A 67 1.89 -10.34 6.17
CA GLY A 67 2.82 -9.48 5.44
C GLY A 67 2.24 -8.09 5.22
N VAL A 68 0.97 -8.00 4.82
CA VAL A 68 0.26 -6.73 4.65
C VAL A 68 0.15 -5.97 5.97
N ILE A 69 -0.27 -6.64 7.04
CA ILE A 69 -0.37 -6.04 8.39
C ILE A 69 0.99 -5.49 8.83
N LYS A 70 2.06 -6.26 8.63
CA LYS A 70 3.42 -5.83 8.96
C LYS A 70 3.81 -4.56 8.21
N ARG A 71 3.55 -4.48 6.89
CA ARG A 71 3.83 -3.27 6.10
C ARG A 71 3.06 -2.06 6.55
N ILE A 72 1.80 -2.24 6.97
CA ILE A 72 0.99 -1.15 7.51
C ILE A 72 1.56 -0.68 8.85
N GLN A 73 1.98 -1.59 9.73
CA GLN A 73 2.45 -1.23 11.06
C GLN A 73 3.86 -0.61 11.09
N GLU A 74 4.75 -0.98 10.17
CA GLU A 74 6.19 -0.66 10.16
C GLU A 74 6.54 0.83 10.41
N ARG A 75 5.66 1.77 10.04
CA ARG A 75 5.89 3.22 10.18
C ARG A 75 4.86 3.94 11.06
N THR A 76 4.06 3.20 11.82
CA THR A 76 2.95 3.76 12.60
C THR A 76 3.29 3.86 14.08
N ASN A 77 2.59 4.75 14.80
CA ASN A 77 2.74 4.82 16.25
C ASN A 77 1.93 3.68 16.91
N PRO A 78 2.58 2.74 17.62
CA PRO A 78 1.89 1.58 18.22
C PRO A 78 0.91 1.98 19.34
N ARG A 79 0.96 3.21 19.84
CA ARG A 79 -0.03 3.74 20.80
C ARG A 79 -1.33 4.18 20.14
N VAL A 80 -1.32 4.36 18.82
CA VAL A 80 -2.47 4.81 18.02
C VAL A 80 -3.06 3.64 17.22
N VAL A 81 -2.21 2.79 16.65
CA VAL A 81 -2.63 1.60 15.89
C VAL A 81 -2.34 0.34 16.67
N ARG A 82 -3.37 -0.49 16.87
CA ARG A 82 -3.27 -1.80 17.52
C ARG A 82 -3.66 -2.90 16.53
N VAL A 83 -2.88 -3.98 16.51
CA VAL A 83 -3.22 -5.24 15.83
C VAL A 83 -3.72 -6.23 16.87
N VAL A 84 -4.76 -6.98 16.51
CA VAL A 84 -5.49 -7.94 17.34
C VAL A 84 -5.61 -9.24 16.57
#